data_AF-A0A7X4A6Z6-F1
#
_entry.id   AF-A0A7X4A6Z6-F1
#
_cell.length_a   1.000
_cell.length_b   1.000
_cell.length_c   1.000
_cell.angle_alpha   90.00
_cell.angle_beta   90.00
_cell.angle_gamma   90.00
#
_symmetry.space_group_name_H-M   'P 1'
#
loop_
_entity.id
_entity.type
_entity.pdbx_description
1 polymer ?
#
loop_
_entity_poly.entity_id
_entity_poly.type
_entity_poly.pdbx_seq_one_letter_code
_entity_poly.pdbx_strand_id
1 'polypeptide(L)' 'MSSTQHDSTTLASGAADRLLAEAAHLQAIEGNPLTAEEIAMFEMFEREGWSPERRRAHILRRIEGRGRVAAAE' A
#
# COMPACT_ATOMS: atom_id res chain seq x y z
N MET A 1 -38.35 15.98 5.81
CA MET A 1 -36.97 16.46 6.02
C MET A 1 -36.32 15.55 7.05
N SER A 2 -35.31 14.78 6.64
CA SER A 2 -34.15 14.38 7.44
C SER A 2 -33.34 13.37 6.63
N SER A 3 -32.16 13.82 6.23
CA SER A 3 -31.22 13.14 5.35
C SER A 3 -30.55 11.98 6.08
N THR A 4 -30.82 10.75 5.66
CA THR A 4 -29.94 9.60 5.98
C THR A 4 -28.89 9.52 4.89
N GLN A 5 -27.83 10.33 5.04
CA GLN A 5 -26.68 10.35 4.16
C GLN A 5 -25.47 9.92 4.97
N HIS A 6 -25.30 8.62 5.17
CA HIS A 6 -24.15 8.05 5.86
C HIS A 6 -24.00 6.55 5.56
N ASP A 7 -23.82 6.14 4.30
CA ASP A 7 -23.43 4.74 4.02
C ASP A 7 -22.77 4.51 2.64
N SER A 8 -22.05 5.49 2.10
CA SER A 8 -21.37 5.34 0.80
C SER A 8 -19.85 5.21 0.89
N THR A 9 -19.26 5.33 2.08
CA THR A 9 -17.79 5.31 2.26
C THR A 9 -17.25 3.94 2.69
N THR A 10 -18.09 3.02 3.19
CA THR A 10 -17.64 1.74 3.75
C THR A 10 -17.29 0.69 2.68
N LEU A 11 -17.89 0.76 1.49
CA LEU A 11 -17.69 -0.24 0.42
C LEU A 11 -16.34 -0.10 -0.30
N ALA A 12 -15.69 1.06 -0.25
CA ALA A 12 -14.40 1.29 -0.89
C ALA A 12 -13.23 0.66 -0.12
N SER A 13 -13.29 0.64 1.23
CA SER A 13 -12.21 0.08 2.06
C SER A 13 -12.05 -1.44 1.91
N GLY A 14 -13.14 -2.19 1.72
CA GLY A 14 -13.06 -3.67 1.58
C GLY A 14 -12.46 -4.14 0.25
N ALA A 15 -12.62 -3.35 -0.82
CA ALA A 15 -12.01 -3.66 -2.12
C ALA A 15 -10.49 -3.41 -2.11
N ALA A 16 -10.08 -2.31 -1.48
CA ALA A 16 -8.69 -1.95 -1.23
C ALA A 16 -7.93 -3.05 -0.44
N ASP A 17 -8.54 -3.51 0.66
CA ASP A 17 -7.98 -4.56 1.51
C ASP A 17 -7.79 -5.88 0.74
N ARG A 18 -8.77 -6.26 -0.08
CA ARG A 18 -8.69 -7.45 -0.93
C ARG A 18 -7.59 -7.35 -1.99
N LEU A 19 -7.43 -6.18 -2.61
CA LEU A 19 -6.39 -5.94 -3.61
C LEU A 19 -4.99 -5.98 -2.97
N LEU A 20 -4.83 -5.48 -1.74
CA LEU A 20 -3.57 -5.57 -1.00
C LEU A 20 -3.24 -7.02 -0.61
N ALA A 21 -4.23 -7.78 -0.14
CA ALA A 21 -4.05 -9.19 0.20
C ALA A 21 -3.70 -10.05 -1.02
N GLU A 22 -4.33 -9.80 -2.17
CA GLU A 22 -4.03 -10.47 -3.43
C GLU A 22 -2.62 -10.13 -3.92
N ALA A 23 -2.23 -8.85 -3.88
CA ALA A 23 -0.88 -8.42 -4.23
C ALA A 23 0.19 -9.03 -3.31
N ALA A 24 -0.07 -9.08 -2.00
CA ALA A 24 0.83 -9.72 -1.03
C ALA A 24 0.94 -11.24 -1.27
N HIS A 25 -0.17 -11.90 -1.60
CA HIS A 25 -0.18 -13.32 -1.93
C HIS A 25 0.63 -13.62 -3.20
N LEU A 26 0.46 -12.84 -4.27
CA LEU A 26 1.22 -12.98 -5.51
C LEU A 26 2.73 -12.81 -5.28
N GLN A 27 3.12 -11.77 -4.53
CA GLN A 27 4.52 -11.51 -4.19
C GLN A 27 5.13 -12.63 -3.32
N ALA A 28 4.35 -13.24 -2.42
CA ALA A 28 4.79 -14.38 -1.63
C ALA A 28 5.05 -15.64 -2.48
N ILE A 29 4.26 -15.87 -3.54
CA ILE A 29 4.48 -16.98 -4.49
C ILE A 29 5.80 -16.78 -5.26
N GLU A 30 6.16 -15.54 -5.60
CA GLU A 30 7.41 -15.20 -6.27
C GLU A 30 8.64 -15.22 -5.34
N GLY A 31 8.47 -15.59 -4.06
CA GLY A 31 9.56 -15.61 -3.08
C GLY A 31 9.99 -14.22 -2.62
N ASN A 32 9.18 -13.19 -2.88
CA ASN A 32 9.39 -11.81 -2.45
C ASN A 32 8.23 -11.33 -1.55
N PRO A 33 7.99 -11.98 -0.39
CA PRO A 33 6.89 -11.58 0.47
C PRO A 33 7.06 -10.13 0.93
N LEU A 34 6.00 -9.33 0.78
CA LEU A 34 5.99 -7.97 1.30
C LEU A 34 6.22 -7.98 2.81
N THR A 35 7.15 -7.16 3.27
CA THR A 35 7.41 -6.98 4.70
C THR A 35 6.27 -6.23 5.37
N ALA A 36 6.13 -6.37 6.69
CA ALA A 36 5.12 -5.63 7.46
C ALA A 36 5.24 -4.10 7.29
N GLU A 37 6.46 -3.58 7.13
CA GLU A 37 6.70 -2.16 6.81
C GLU A 37 6.16 -1.76 5.44
N GLU A 38 6.27 -2.63 4.44
CA GLU A 38 5.79 -2.37 3.08
C GLU A 38 4.26 -2.42 3.04
N ILE A 39 3.64 -3.36 3.76
CA ILE A 39 2.18 -3.46 3.92
C ILE A 39 1.64 -2.17 4.57
N ALA A 40 2.21 -1.75 5.70
CA ALA A 40 1.81 -0.51 6.38
C ALA A 40 1.98 0.75 5.51
N MET A 41 2.95 0.74 4.59
CA MET A 41 3.16 1.83 3.63
C MET A 41 2.04 1.88 2.58
N PHE A 42 1.56 0.72 2.09
CA PHE A 42 0.41 0.69 1.18
C PHE A 42 -0.87 1.18 1.87
N GLU A 43 -1.14 0.74 3.10
CA GLU A 43 -2.27 1.23 3.90
C GLU A 43 -2.22 2.75 4.11
N MET A 44 -1.03 3.30 4.36
CA MET A 44 -0.83 4.75 4.46
C MET A 44 -1.17 5.47 3.15
N PHE A 45 -0.75 4.95 2.00
CA PHE A 45 -1.03 5.56 0.70
C PHE A 45 -2.52 5.64 0.39
N GLU A 46 -3.28 4.63 0.80
CA GLU A 46 -4.72 4.60 0.63
C GLU A 46 -5.42 5.56 1.59
N ARG A 47 -5.03 5.53 2.88
CA ARG A 47 -5.56 6.45 3.88
C ARG A 47 -5.36 7.92 3.51
N GLU A 48 -4.20 8.25 2.93
CA GLU A 48 -3.86 9.62 2.54
C GLU A 48 -4.26 9.97 1.08
N GLY A 49 -4.86 9.02 0.34
CA GLY A 49 -5.31 9.26 -1.03
C GLY A 49 -4.19 9.63 -2.01
N TRP A 50 -2.99 9.05 -1.83
CA TRP A 50 -1.85 9.41 -2.67
C TRP A 50 -2.07 9.01 -4.13
N SER A 51 -1.65 9.86 -5.07
CA SER A 51 -1.66 9.53 -6.49
C SER A 51 -0.61 8.46 -6.83
N PRO A 52 -0.80 7.66 -7.89
CA PRO A 52 0.16 6.64 -8.30
C PRO A 52 1.58 7.17 -8.50
N GLU A 53 1.71 8.39 -9.05
CA GLU A 53 3.00 9.04 -9.31
C GLU A 53 3.72 9.37 -8.00
N ARG A 54 2.98 9.88 -7.00
CA ARG A 54 3.51 10.18 -5.68
C ARG A 54 3.94 8.92 -4.94
N ARG A 55 3.14 7.84 -5.02
CA ARG A 55 3.49 6.53 -4.46
C ARG A 55 4.79 6.01 -5.07
N ARG A 56 4.89 6.05 -6.41
CA ARG A 56 6.09 5.61 -7.15
C ARG A 56 7.34 6.40 -6.75
N ALA A 57 7.24 7.73 -6.70
CA ALA A 57 8.36 8.58 -6.30
C ALA A 57 8.85 8.28 -4.87
N HIS A 58 7.93 7.99 -3.94
CA HIS A 58 8.27 7.63 -2.57
C HIS A 58 8.96 6.26 -2.47
N ILE A 59 8.45 5.26 -3.18
CA ILE A 59 9.05 3.93 -3.23
C ILE A 59 10.46 3.99 -3.83
N LEU A 60 10.65 4.71 -4.94
CA LEU A 60 11.96 4.89 -5.57
C LEU A 60 12.96 5.55 -4.61
N ARG A 61 12.57 6.65 -3.96
CA ARG A 61 13.39 7.33 -2.96
C ARG A 61 13.78 6.41 -1.79
N ARG A 62 12.85 5.55 -1.34
CA ARG A 62 13.13 4.58 -0.27
C ARG A 62 14.14 3.52 -0.72
N ILE A 63 14.02 3.02 -1.95
CA ILE A 63 14.97 2.07 -2.54
C ILE A 63 16.35 2.70 -2.71
N GLU A 64 16.43 3.94 -3.20
CA GLU A 64 17.70 4.69 -3.30
C GLU A 64 18.38 4.86 -1.92
N GLY A 65 17.59 5.05 -0.86
CA GLY A 65 18.09 5.06 0.52
C GLY A 65 18.50 3.68 1.05
N ARG A 66 17.77 2.60 0.70
CA ARG A 66 18.03 1.22 1.13
C ARG A 66 19.19 0.57 0.37
N GLY A 67 19.42 0.94 -0.89
CA GLY A 67 20.54 0.45 -1.70
C GLY A 67 21.91 0.79 -1.12
N ARG A 68 21.98 1.76 -0.19
CA ARG A 68 23.20 2.08 0.56
C ARG A 68 23.47 1.17 1.75
N VAL A 69 22.50 0.36 2.18
CA VAL A 69 22.63 -0.54 3.36
C VAL A 69 22.68 -2.02 2.98
N ALA A 70 22.15 -2.42 1.81
CA ALA A 70 22.12 -3.82 1.37
C ALA A 70 23.44 -4.37 0.77
N ALA A 71 24.44 -3.52 0.50
CA ALA A 71 25.76 -3.93 0.00
C ALA A 71 26.78 -4.20 1.12
N ALA A 72 26.34 -4.28 2.38
CA ALA A 72 27.20 -4.41 3.55
C ALA A 72 26.87 -5.63 4.44
N GLU A 73 26.11 -6.61 3.93
CA GLU A 73 25.94 -7.91 4.59
C GLU A 73 26.61 -9.05 3.82
#